data_AF-X0V9J2-F1
#
_entry.id   AF-X0V9J2-F1
#
_cell.length_a   1.000
_cell.length_b   1.000
_cell.length_c   1.000
_cell.angle_alpha   90.00
_cell.angle_beta   90.00
_cell.angle_gamma   90.00
#
_symmetry.space_group_name_H-M   'P 1'
#
loop_
_entity.id
_entity.type
_entity.pdbx_description
1 polymer ?
#
loop_
_entity_poly.entity_id
_entity_poly.type
_entity_poly.pdbx_seq_one_letter_code
_entity_poly.pdbx_strand_id
1 'polypeptide(L)'
;GLRVERIYRIDPFRYDMQMEVFVSGVSNYRGDHHICVSWDRGIPDLETHTKTEKATKAAVALLAEELVKHGFGGGRFGCGCGGGAASKGGAHSYEGILRWAGVRGKYFGAILVPEQEMQAVMVARSEPSRGEVGMRLVLPMEYEGASLYRFTVFAGPIDYTILKELDGRLQRDVIRLVDFGMAIIAPISKGAYWFLNTVHSVVPNYGLVIIILAIFVRLIFHPLNVKALQSQRRMQALKPELDALNAKYKDKPEIRTKKMMEL
;
A
#
# COMPACT_ATOMS: atom_id res chain seq x y z
N GLY A 1 -9.36 -41.38 9.50
CA GLY A 1 -8.14 -40.84 8.87
C GLY A 1 -8.41 -39.42 8.44
N LEU A 2 -7.38 -38.56 8.46
CA LEU A 2 -7.50 -37.15 8.06
C LEU A 2 -8.04 -37.04 6.63
N ARG A 3 -9.11 -36.27 6.45
CA ARG A 3 -9.66 -35.90 5.14
C ARG A 3 -9.64 -34.39 5.01
N VAL A 4 -9.05 -33.90 3.92
CA VAL A 4 -9.05 -32.49 3.54
C VAL A 4 -9.69 -32.38 2.17
N GLU A 5 -10.79 -31.66 2.08
CA GLU A 5 -11.52 -31.40 0.85
C GLU A 5 -11.47 -29.90 0.55
N ARG A 6 -11.16 -29.56 -0.71
CA ARG A 6 -11.02 -28.18 -1.17
C ARG A 6 -11.92 -27.95 -2.37
N ILE A 7 -12.79 -26.97 -2.27
CA ILE A 7 -13.73 -26.62 -3.34
C ILE A 7 -13.42 -25.19 -3.78
N TYR A 8 -13.22 -25.01 -5.09
CA TYR A 8 -12.97 -23.70 -5.69
C TYR A 8 -14.14 -23.35 -6.60
N ARG A 9 -14.71 -22.15 -6.44
CA ARG A 9 -15.68 -21.59 -7.39
C ARG A 9 -15.06 -20.36 -8.04
N ILE A 10 -14.86 -20.43 -9.35
CA ILE A 10 -14.18 -19.40 -10.14
C ILE A 10 -15.22 -18.78 -11.09
N ASP A 11 -15.25 -17.46 -11.12
CA ASP A 11 -16.03 -16.70 -12.09
C ASP A 11 -15.09 -16.24 -13.23
N PRO A 12 -15.41 -16.53 -14.50
CA PRO A 12 -14.52 -16.21 -15.63
C PRO A 12 -14.28 -14.71 -15.85
N PHE A 13 -15.12 -13.83 -15.29
CA PHE A 13 -15.03 -12.38 -15.52
C PHE A 13 -14.50 -11.61 -14.31
N ARG A 14 -14.06 -12.32 -13.25
CA ARG A 14 -13.66 -11.70 -11.98
C ARG A 14 -12.29 -12.21 -11.53
N TYR A 15 -11.60 -11.38 -10.76
CA TYR A 15 -10.27 -11.69 -10.22
C TYR A 15 -10.32 -12.38 -8.85
N ASP A 16 -11.51 -12.50 -8.26
CA ASP A 16 -11.75 -13.23 -7.02
C ASP A 16 -12.45 -14.57 -7.25
N MET A 17 -12.04 -15.55 -6.46
CA MET A 17 -12.59 -16.90 -6.42
C MET A 17 -12.98 -17.27 -5.00
N GLN A 18 -14.03 -18.07 -4.84
CA GLN A 18 -14.39 -18.64 -3.55
C GLN A 18 -13.59 -19.92 -3.33
N MET A 19 -13.02 -20.08 -2.14
CA MET A 19 -12.30 -21.25 -1.70
C MET A 19 -12.92 -21.76 -0.39
N GLU A 20 -13.42 -22.99 -0.42
CA GLU A 20 -13.89 -23.70 0.78
C GLU A 20 -12.88 -24.79 1.14
N VAL A 21 -12.51 -24.87 2.41
CA VAL A 21 -11.59 -25.88 2.94
C VAL A 21 -12.31 -26.61 4.06
N PHE A 22 -12.61 -27.88 3.83
CA PHE A 22 -13.23 -28.77 4.80
C PHE A 22 -12.19 -29.75 5.32
N VAL A 23 -11.97 -29.76 6.64
CA VAL A 23 -11.03 -30.65 7.31
C VAL A 23 -11.79 -31.52 8.30
N SER A 24 -11.67 -32.84 8.20
CA SER A 24 -12.34 -33.79 9.08
C SER A 24 -11.47 -35.00 9.41
N GLY A 25 -11.87 -35.77 10.42
CA GLY A 25 -11.22 -37.04 10.76
C GLY A 25 -9.91 -36.90 11.54
N VAL A 26 -9.66 -35.73 12.13
CA VAL A 26 -8.59 -35.44 13.10
C VAL A 26 -9.22 -34.69 14.27
N SER A 27 -8.97 -35.16 15.49
CA SER A 27 -9.33 -34.44 16.71
C SER A 27 -8.18 -33.53 17.13
N ASN A 28 -8.49 -32.31 17.56
CA ASN A 28 -7.50 -31.30 17.96
C ASN A 28 -7.47 -31.13 19.49
N TYR A 29 -7.55 -32.24 20.24
CA TYR A 29 -7.63 -32.24 21.71
C TYR A 29 -6.45 -31.52 22.40
N ARG A 30 -5.29 -31.50 21.74
CA ARG A 30 -4.05 -30.87 22.23
C ARG A 30 -3.82 -29.45 21.68
N GLY A 31 -4.65 -29.00 20.73
CA GLY A 31 -4.47 -27.71 20.05
C GLY A 31 -3.19 -27.60 19.22
N ASP A 32 -2.51 -28.73 18.94
CA ASP A 32 -1.26 -28.80 18.19
C ASP A 32 -1.48 -28.84 16.67
N HIS A 33 -2.70 -29.16 16.24
CA HIS A 33 -3.05 -29.16 14.83
C HIS A 33 -3.60 -27.79 14.38
N HIS A 34 -3.05 -27.30 13.27
CA HIS A 34 -3.39 -26.02 12.68
C HIS A 34 -3.46 -26.13 11.15
N ILE A 35 -4.21 -25.24 10.53
CA ILE A 35 -4.24 -25.10 9.07
C ILE A 35 -3.27 -24.01 8.66
N CYS A 36 -2.52 -24.30 7.62
CA CYS A 36 -1.50 -23.42 7.09
C CYS A 36 -1.85 -23.08 5.63
N VAL A 37 -2.06 -21.79 5.36
CA VAL A 37 -2.16 -21.28 3.98
C VAL A 37 -0.93 -20.42 3.71
N SER A 38 -0.12 -20.79 2.72
CA SER A 38 1.14 -20.10 2.43
C SER A 38 1.28 -19.67 0.98
N TRP A 39 1.89 -18.49 0.82
CA TRP A 39 2.56 -18.07 -0.39
C TRP A 39 4.05 -17.96 -0.07
N ASP A 40 4.76 -19.09 0.01
CA ASP A 40 6.12 -19.14 0.58
C ASP A 40 7.15 -18.30 -0.20
N ARG A 41 6.96 -18.11 -1.51
CA ARG A 41 7.83 -17.28 -2.37
C ARG A 41 7.21 -15.95 -2.83
N GLY A 42 5.98 -15.69 -2.42
CA GLY A 42 5.24 -14.49 -2.85
C GLY A 42 4.91 -14.48 -4.34
N ILE A 43 4.94 -13.29 -4.92
CA ILE A 43 4.66 -13.04 -6.34
C ILE A 43 5.99 -13.07 -7.12
N PRO A 44 6.06 -13.81 -8.25
CA PRO A 44 7.25 -13.86 -9.10
C PRO A 44 7.57 -12.49 -9.69
N ASP A 45 8.84 -12.29 -10.05
CA ASP A 45 9.24 -11.07 -10.77
C ASP A 45 8.66 -11.09 -12.19
N LEU A 46 8.06 -9.96 -12.58
CA LEU A 46 7.49 -9.74 -13.91
C LEU A 46 8.36 -8.81 -14.76
N GLU A 47 9.30 -8.06 -14.16
CA GLU A 47 10.22 -7.16 -14.85
C GLU A 47 11.68 -7.63 -14.76
N THR A 48 12.47 -7.35 -15.79
CA THR A 48 13.92 -7.59 -15.77
C THR A 48 14.67 -6.65 -14.81
N HIS A 49 14.10 -5.49 -14.49
CA HIS A 49 14.68 -4.50 -13.59
C HIS A 49 14.27 -4.74 -12.12
N THR A 50 15.01 -5.62 -11.46
CA THR A 50 14.68 -6.17 -10.14
C THR A 50 14.72 -5.19 -8.96
N LYS A 51 15.37 -4.02 -9.05
CA LYS A 51 15.53 -3.11 -7.90
C LYS A 51 14.20 -2.49 -7.44
N THR A 52 13.45 -1.91 -8.36
CA THR A 52 12.18 -1.24 -8.06
C THR A 52 11.11 -2.28 -7.72
N GLU A 53 11.13 -3.43 -8.38
CA GLU A 53 10.20 -4.52 -8.13
C GLU A 53 10.38 -5.08 -6.71
N LYS A 54 11.62 -5.37 -6.30
CA LYS A 54 11.93 -5.78 -4.92
C LYS A 54 11.40 -4.79 -3.88
N ALA A 55 11.54 -3.48 -4.10
CA ALA A 55 11.06 -2.47 -3.15
C ALA A 55 9.52 -2.48 -2.95
N THR A 56 8.77 -2.98 -3.92
CA THR A 56 7.30 -3.04 -3.86
C THR A 56 6.75 -4.37 -3.33
N LYS A 57 7.58 -5.42 -3.30
CA LYS A 57 7.19 -6.73 -2.79
C LYS A 57 6.95 -6.70 -1.29
N ALA A 58 5.79 -7.18 -0.87
CA ALA A 58 5.45 -7.27 0.54
C ALA A 58 4.45 -8.39 0.82
N ALA A 59 4.60 -9.02 1.98
CA ALA A 59 3.50 -9.68 2.68
C ALA A 59 2.69 -8.59 3.40
N VAL A 60 1.38 -8.68 3.29
CA VAL A 60 0.44 -7.68 3.81
C VAL A 60 -0.69 -8.37 4.53
N ALA A 61 -1.13 -7.81 5.65
CA ALA A 61 -2.34 -8.27 6.31
C ALA A 61 -3.04 -7.12 7.02
N LEU A 62 -4.35 -7.22 7.11
CA LEU A 62 -5.16 -6.41 8.01
C LEU A 62 -5.58 -7.30 9.17
N LEU A 63 -4.97 -7.06 10.33
CA LEU A 63 -5.25 -7.76 11.57
C LEU A 63 -5.99 -6.77 12.49
N ALA A 64 -7.27 -7.06 12.76
CA ALA A 64 -8.23 -6.11 13.32
C ALA A 64 -8.23 -4.80 12.52
N GLU A 65 -7.73 -3.70 13.10
CA GLU A 65 -7.62 -2.39 12.43
C GLU A 65 -6.18 -2.06 11.99
N GLU A 66 -5.21 -2.91 12.31
CA GLU A 66 -3.80 -2.68 12.02
C GLU A 66 -3.41 -3.25 10.66
N LEU A 67 -3.01 -2.36 9.75
CA LEU A 67 -2.43 -2.74 8.47
C LEU A 67 -0.94 -3.06 8.65
N VAL A 68 -0.61 -4.35 8.56
CA VAL A 68 0.75 -4.86 8.62
C VAL A 68 1.31 -4.97 7.19
N LYS A 69 2.54 -4.51 7.01
CA LYS A 69 3.30 -4.65 5.76
C LYS A 69 4.74 -5.08 6.07
N HIS A 70 5.12 -6.24 5.57
CA HIS A 70 6.46 -6.80 5.70
C HIS A 70 7.08 -7.01 4.32
N GLY A 71 8.21 -6.36 4.04
CA GLY A 71 8.90 -6.45 2.75
C GLY A 71 10.40 -6.31 2.92
N PHE A 72 11.10 -6.00 1.83
CA PHE A 72 12.51 -5.63 1.90
C PHE A 72 12.64 -4.19 2.41
N GLY A 73 13.29 -4.00 3.56
CA GLY A 73 13.49 -2.67 4.15
C GLY A 73 14.06 -1.66 3.13
N GLY A 74 13.43 -0.48 3.00
CA GLY A 74 13.93 0.52 2.04
C GLY A 74 13.04 1.71 1.67
N GLY A 75 11.98 2.01 2.42
CA GLY A 75 11.24 3.27 2.23
C GLY A 75 11.97 4.44 2.88
N ARG A 76 12.78 5.19 2.11
CA ARG A 76 13.35 6.47 2.56
C ARG A 76 12.24 7.51 2.62
N PHE A 77 12.03 8.12 3.79
CA PHE A 77 11.26 9.35 4.04
C PHE A 77 9.84 9.45 3.42
N GLY A 78 8.82 9.34 4.26
CA GLY A 78 7.52 9.95 3.97
C GLY A 78 6.69 9.27 2.88
N CYS A 79 6.60 7.95 2.86
CA CYS A 79 5.39 7.29 2.35
C CYS A 79 4.62 6.84 3.61
N GLY A 80 3.33 7.15 3.71
CA GLY A 80 2.51 7.01 4.93
C GLY A 80 2.21 5.57 5.38
N CYS A 81 3.11 4.63 5.10
CA CYS A 81 3.05 3.27 5.62
C CYS A 81 4.04 3.16 6.77
N GLY A 82 3.56 2.69 7.92
CA GLY A 82 4.37 2.39 9.10
C GLY A 82 5.68 1.74 8.71
N GLY A 83 6.78 2.45 8.98
CA GLY A 83 8.12 1.97 8.74
C GLY A 83 8.43 0.83 9.69
N GLY A 84 8.10 -0.39 9.28
CA GLY A 84 8.76 -1.57 9.83
C GLY A 84 10.26 -1.44 9.64
N ALA A 85 11.03 -1.79 10.68
CA ALA A 85 12.48 -1.74 10.67
C ALA A 85 13.04 -2.46 9.43
N ALA A 86 14.14 -1.93 8.88
CA ALA A 86 14.81 -2.51 7.73
C ALA A 86 15.18 -3.98 8.03
N SER A 87 14.41 -4.94 7.51
CA SER A 87 14.75 -6.35 7.69
C SER A 87 15.98 -6.64 6.83
N LYS A 88 17.05 -7.14 7.44
CA LYS A 88 18.18 -7.76 6.75
C LYS A 88 17.77 -9.13 6.17
N GLY A 89 16.56 -9.22 5.62
CA GLY A 89 15.81 -10.47 5.56
C GLY A 89 15.36 -10.94 6.95
N GLY A 90 14.58 -12.02 6.97
CA GLY A 90 14.11 -12.64 8.21
C GLY A 90 12.63 -13.01 8.16
N ALA A 91 12.18 -13.66 9.23
CA ALA A 91 10.78 -13.96 9.45
C ALA A 91 10.23 -13.15 10.63
N HIS A 92 8.99 -12.66 10.51
CA HIS A 92 8.29 -11.98 11.59
C HIS A 92 6.87 -12.51 11.69
N SER A 93 6.41 -12.76 12.92
CA SER A 93 5.07 -13.23 13.20
C SER A 93 4.20 -12.06 13.65
N TYR A 94 2.99 -11.99 13.12
CA TYR A 94 1.97 -11.02 13.47
C TYR A 94 0.70 -11.79 13.85
N GLU A 95 0.15 -11.51 15.01
CA GLU A 95 -1.01 -12.20 15.55
C GLU A 95 -2.18 -11.21 15.68
N GLY A 96 -3.39 -11.67 15.36
CA GLY A 96 -4.59 -10.87 15.55
C GLY A 96 -5.82 -11.46 14.86
N ILE A 97 -6.91 -10.71 14.87
CA ILE A 97 -8.15 -11.07 14.19
C ILE A 97 -7.97 -10.82 12.70
N LEU A 98 -7.98 -11.87 11.89
CA LEU A 98 -7.76 -11.79 10.46
C LEU A 98 -8.97 -11.15 9.75
N ARG A 99 -8.75 -9.99 9.11
CA ARG A 99 -9.69 -9.43 8.13
C ARG A 99 -9.30 -9.78 6.71
N TRP A 100 -8.01 -9.77 6.40
CA TRP A 100 -7.42 -10.36 5.18
C TRP A 100 -5.89 -10.45 5.31
N ALA A 101 -5.28 -11.35 4.55
CA ALA A 101 -3.83 -11.46 4.43
C ALA A 101 -3.43 -11.86 3.01
N GLY A 102 -2.27 -11.41 2.55
CA GLY A 102 -1.82 -11.65 1.19
C GLY A 102 -0.37 -11.31 0.92
N VAL A 103 0.01 -11.51 -0.33
CA VAL A 103 1.28 -11.05 -0.91
C VAL A 103 0.98 -10.08 -2.03
N ARG A 104 1.84 -9.08 -2.18
CA ARG A 104 1.74 -8.10 -3.26
C ARG A 104 3.09 -7.86 -3.91
N GLY A 105 3.03 -7.50 -5.19
CA GLY A 105 4.14 -6.94 -5.95
C GLY A 105 3.85 -5.49 -6.35
N LYS A 106 4.46 -5.08 -7.46
CA LYS A 106 4.30 -3.75 -8.03
C LYS A 106 2.89 -3.50 -8.57
N TYR A 107 2.39 -4.45 -9.37
CA TYR A 107 1.11 -4.33 -10.09
C TYR A 107 0.03 -5.32 -9.64
N PHE A 108 0.42 -6.47 -9.12
CA PHE A 108 -0.49 -7.57 -8.79
C PHE A 108 -0.45 -7.90 -7.31
N GLY A 109 -1.58 -8.40 -6.80
CA GLY A 109 -1.74 -8.88 -5.44
C GLY A 109 -2.49 -10.21 -5.41
N ALA A 110 -2.12 -11.05 -4.46
CA ALA A 110 -2.86 -12.24 -4.10
C ALA A 110 -3.22 -12.13 -2.62
N ILE A 111 -4.50 -11.94 -2.32
CA ILE A 111 -5.01 -11.80 -0.95
C ILE A 111 -6.07 -12.85 -0.68
N LEU A 112 -6.15 -13.26 0.57
CA LEU A 112 -7.12 -14.18 1.12
C LEU A 112 -7.94 -13.43 2.16
N VAL A 113 -9.25 -13.45 1.98
CA VAL A 113 -10.23 -12.77 2.80
C VAL A 113 -11.14 -13.84 3.42
N PRO A 114 -11.10 -14.09 4.74
CA PRO A 114 -12.02 -15.02 5.36
C PRO A 114 -13.44 -14.45 5.38
N GLU A 115 -14.45 -15.30 5.13
CA GLU A 115 -15.86 -14.88 5.25
C GLU A 115 -16.24 -14.54 6.68
N GLN A 116 -15.63 -15.20 7.66
CA GLN A 116 -15.84 -14.99 9.08
C GLN A 116 -14.55 -14.50 9.74
N GLU A 117 -14.66 -13.56 10.67
CA GLU A 117 -13.50 -13.11 11.45
C GLU A 117 -13.00 -14.26 12.32
N MET A 118 -11.68 -14.44 12.33
CA MET A 118 -11.03 -15.52 13.07
C MET A 118 -9.66 -15.08 13.54
N GLN A 119 -9.18 -15.64 14.65
CA GLN A 119 -7.79 -15.44 15.05
C GLN A 119 -6.87 -16.13 14.06
N ALA A 120 -5.77 -15.46 13.72
CA ALA A 120 -4.72 -16.03 12.87
C ALA A 120 -3.36 -15.49 13.25
N VAL A 121 -2.33 -16.26 12.92
CA VAL A 121 -0.94 -15.82 12.99
C VAL A 121 -0.38 -15.77 11.56
N MET A 122 -0.01 -14.58 11.11
CA MET A 122 0.73 -14.39 9.86
C MET A 122 2.23 -14.39 10.14
N VAL A 123 2.95 -15.38 9.61
CA VAL A 123 4.41 -15.41 9.55
C VAL A 123 4.84 -14.87 8.18
N ALA A 124 5.32 -13.64 8.13
CA ALA A 124 5.90 -13.05 6.93
C ALA A 124 7.39 -13.39 6.86
N ARG A 125 7.91 -13.70 5.66
CA ARG A 125 9.33 -13.99 5.44
C ARG A 125 9.86 -13.20 4.26
N SER A 126 10.99 -12.54 4.44
CA SER A 126 11.73 -11.85 3.38
C SER A 126 13.12 -12.48 3.17
N GLU A 127 13.45 -12.78 1.92
CA GLU A 127 14.75 -13.34 1.50
C GLU A 127 15.41 -12.41 0.44
N PRO A 128 16.23 -11.42 0.85
CA PRO A 128 16.76 -10.38 -0.05
C PRO A 128 17.65 -10.94 -1.15
N SER A 129 18.37 -12.03 -0.85
CA SER A 129 19.25 -12.73 -1.78
C SER A 129 18.48 -13.24 -3.01
N ARG A 130 17.27 -13.76 -2.79
CA ARG A 130 16.37 -14.27 -3.84
C ARG A 130 15.36 -13.24 -4.33
N GLY A 131 15.12 -12.14 -3.61
CA GLY A 131 14.07 -11.19 -3.97
C GLY A 131 12.65 -11.74 -3.73
N GLU A 132 12.52 -12.72 -2.83
CA GLU A 132 11.27 -13.37 -2.48
C GLU A 132 10.72 -12.80 -1.15
N VAL A 133 9.46 -12.38 -1.15
CA VAL A 133 8.73 -12.05 0.08
C VAL A 133 7.49 -12.92 0.13
N GLY A 134 7.50 -13.87 1.04
CA GLY A 134 6.41 -14.81 1.24
C GLY A 134 5.65 -14.56 2.55
N MET A 135 4.53 -15.25 2.68
CA MET A 135 3.80 -15.31 3.93
C MET A 135 3.27 -16.72 4.19
N ARG A 136 3.04 -16.99 5.46
CA ARG A 136 2.35 -18.17 5.95
C ARG A 136 1.30 -17.75 6.96
N LEU A 137 0.06 -18.15 6.73
CA LEU A 137 -1.07 -17.87 7.58
C LEU A 137 -1.44 -19.15 8.34
N VAL A 138 -1.30 -19.10 9.66
CA VAL A 138 -1.63 -20.18 10.58
C VAL A 138 -3.00 -19.90 11.17
N LEU A 139 -3.92 -20.85 10.97
CA LEU A 139 -5.32 -20.78 11.38
C LEU A 139 -5.61 -21.88 12.42
N PRO A 140 -6.37 -21.56 13.48
CA PRO A 140 -6.78 -22.54 14.47
C PRO A 140 -7.74 -23.56 13.87
N MET A 141 -7.63 -24.82 14.29
CA MET A 141 -8.61 -25.88 13.99
C MET A 141 -9.56 -26.13 15.16
N GLU A 142 -10.80 -26.49 14.86
CA GLU A 142 -11.79 -26.83 15.88
C GLU A 142 -11.38 -28.08 16.66
N TYR A 143 -11.82 -28.14 17.92
CA TYR A 143 -11.40 -29.14 18.91
C TYR A 143 -11.89 -30.55 18.58
N GLU A 144 -13.14 -30.67 18.11
CA GLU A 144 -13.77 -31.92 17.70
C GLU A 144 -14.64 -31.69 16.45
N GLY A 145 -14.65 -32.68 15.55
CA GLY A 145 -15.56 -32.70 14.41
C GLY A 145 -14.88 -32.32 13.09
N ALA A 146 -15.51 -31.42 12.34
CA ALA A 146 -15.06 -31.02 11.02
C ALA A 146 -15.03 -29.50 10.90
N SER A 147 -13.86 -28.95 10.59
CA SER A 147 -13.68 -27.51 10.42
C SER A 147 -13.94 -27.12 8.97
N LEU A 148 -14.82 -26.13 8.77
CA LEU A 148 -15.14 -25.58 7.46
C LEU A 148 -14.72 -24.11 7.38
N TYR A 149 -13.75 -23.82 6.53
CA TYR A 149 -13.29 -22.46 6.28
C TYR A 149 -13.72 -22.00 4.91
N ARG A 150 -14.31 -20.82 4.83
CA ARG A 150 -14.65 -20.17 3.56
C ARG A 150 -13.86 -18.89 3.40
N PHE A 151 -13.22 -18.78 2.24
CA PHE A 151 -12.39 -17.66 1.86
C PHE A 151 -12.80 -17.13 0.51
N THR A 152 -12.71 -15.82 0.35
CA THR A 152 -12.58 -15.19 -0.97
C THR A 152 -11.10 -14.94 -1.22
N VAL A 153 -10.57 -15.53 -2.29
CA VAL A 153 -9.19 -15.34 -2.71
C VAL A 153 -9.20 -14.41 -3.93
N PHE A 154 -8.61 -13.23 -3.79
CA PHE A 154 -8.40 -12.33 -4.92
C PHE A 154 -6.98 -12.50 -5.44
N ALA A 155 -6.84 -12.72 -6.75
CA ALA A 155 -5.57 -12.82 -7.44
C ALA A 155 -5.65 -11.99 -8.73
N GLY A 156 -5.15 -10.75 -8.69
CA GLY A 156 -5.38 -9.80 -9.77
C GLY A 156 -4.61 -8.50 -9.63
N PRO A 157 -4.88 -7.53 -10.53
CA PRO A 157 -4.22 -6.23 -10.52
C PRO A 157 -4.66 -5.41 -9.31
N ILE A 158 -3.71 -4.69 -8.70
CA ILE A 158 -3.97 -3.75 -7.59
C ILE A 158 -4.49 -2.44 -8.19
N ASP A 159 -5.73 -2.47 -8.67
CA ASP A 159 -6.44 -1.29 -9.19
C ASP A 159 -7.49 -0.79 -8.19
N TYR A 160 -7.62 0.53 -8.10
CA TYR A 160 -8.56 1.17 -7.16
C TYR A 160 -10.02 0.82 -7.45
N THR A 161 -10.42 0.76 -8.73
CA THR A 161 -11.81 0.50 -9.11
C THR A 161 -12.20 -0.94 -8.78
N ILE A 162 -11.33 -1.90 -9.15
CA ILE A 162 -11.54 -3.33 -8.87
C ILE A 162 -11.57 -3.60 -7.36
N LEU A 163 -10.60 -3.06 -6.62
CA LEU A 163 -10.52 -3.29 -5.18
C LEU A 163 -11.62 -2.56 -4.42
N LYS A 164 -12.12 -1.42 -4.91
CA LYS A 164 -13.27 -0.72 -4.31
C LYS A 164 -14.56 -1.50 -4.50
N GLU A 165 -14.77 -2.12 -5.66
CA GLU A 165 -15.91 -3.01 -5.90
C GLU A 165 -15.85 -4.25 -5.00
N LEU A 166 -14.67 -4.88 -4.91
CA LEU A 166 -14.42 -6.01 -4.03
C LEU A 166 -14.65 -5.63 -2.56
N ASP A 167 -14.15 -4.47 -2.13
CA ASP A 167 -14.33 -3.95 -0.78
C ASP A 167 -15.80 -3.64 -0.48
N GLY A 168 -16.56 -3.08 -1.42
CA GLY A 168 -17.99 -2.85 -1.27
C GLY A 168 -18.78 -4.16 -1.06
N ARG A 169 -18.34 -5.26 -1.67
CA ARG A 169 -18.95 -6.58 -1.51
C ARG A 169 -18.54 -7.30 -0.22
N LEU A 170 -17.26 -7.24 0.14
CA LEU A 170 -16.71 -8.00 1.25
C LEU A 170 -16.73 -7.24 2.58
N GLN A 171 -16.72 -5.90 2.53
CA GLN A 171 -16.67 -4.99 3.67
C GLN A 171 -15.50 -5.27 4.63
N ARG A 172 -14.32 -5.59 4.06
CA ARG A 172 -13.12 -6.00 4.81
C ARG A 172 -11.94 -5.02 4.72
N ASP A 173 -12.17 -3.78 4.30
CA ASP A 173 -11.12 -2.75 4.13
C ASP A 173 -9.98 -3.20 3.18
N VAL A 174 -10.33 -3.99 2.16
CA VAL A 174 -9.37 -4.49 1.15
C VAL A 174 -8.81 -3.32 0.33
N ILE A 175 -9.55 -2.21 0.23
CA ILE A 175 -9.12 -0.98 -0.43
C ILE A 175 -7.83 -0.40 0.14
N ARG A 176 -7.49 -0.71 1.41
CA ARG A 176 -6.23 -0.31 2.06
C ARG A 176 -4.99 -0.97 1.42
N LEU A 177 -5.17 -1.95 0.53
CA LEU A 177 -4.10 -2.52 -0.29
C LEU A 177 -3.53 -1.50 -1.30
N VAL A 178 -4.35 -0.54 -1.75
CA VAL A 178 -3.93 0.52 -2.67
C VAL A 178 -3.18 1.61 -1.90
N ASP A 179 -1.93 1.85 -2.29
CA ASP A 179 -1.08 2.87 -1.67
C ASP A 179 -1.27 4.21 -2.40
N PHE A 180 -1.92 5.16 -1.75
CA PHE A 180 -2.11 6.53 -2.26
C PHE A 180 -1.03 7.52 -1.78
N GLY A 181 0.01 7.05 -1.09
CA GLY A 181 1.06 7.87 -0.49
C GLY A 181 0.70 8.40 0.91
N MET A 182 1.42 9.43 1.38
CA MET A 182 1.15 10.05 2.67
C MET A 182 -0.29 10.55 2.80
N ALA A 183 -0.82 10.58 4.02
CA ALA A 183 -2.18 11.06 4.30
C ALA A 183 -2.47 12.46 3.73
N ILE A 184 -1.48 13.35 3.69
CA ILE A 184 -1.60 14.71 3.12
C ILE A 184 -1.71 14.69 1.59
N ILE A 185 -1.04 13.74 0.93
CA ILE A 185 -0.98 13.62 -0.54
C ILE A 185 -2.11 12.72 -1.07
N ALA A 186 -2.56 11.74 -0.29
CA ALA A 186 -3.61 10.80 -0.64
C ALA A 186 -4.88 11.43 -1.26
N PRO A 187 -5.45 12.54 -0.74
CA PRO A 187 -6.60 13.18 -1.39
C PRO A 187 -6.26 13.73 -2.79
N ILE A 188 -5.05 14.28 -2.97
CA ILE A 188 -4.58 14.78 -4.27
C ILE A 188 -4.42 13.62 -5.25
N SER A 189 -3.81 12.51 -4.82
CA SER A 189 -3.63 11.31 -5.65
C SER A 189 -4.97 10.72 -6.11
N LYS A 190 -5.96 10.63 -5.22
CA LYS A 190 -7.31 10.16 -5.55
C LYS A 190 -8.01 11.10 -6.54
N GLY A 191 -7.91 12.41 -6.34
CA GLY A 191 -8.46 13.42 -7.25
C GLY A 191 -7.82 13.34 -8.65
N ALA A 192 -6.50 13.19 -8.71
CA ALA A 192 -5.78 13.01 -9.97
C ALA A 192 -6.20 11.72 -10.70
N TYR A 193 -6.30 10.59 -9.98
CA TYR A 193 -6.77 9.33 -10.56
C TYR A 193 -8.20 9.46 -11.14
N TRP A 194 -9.11 10.07 -10.37
CA TRP A 194 -10.48 10.33 -10.83
C TRP A 194 -10.51 11.20 -12.10
N PHE A 195 -9.72 12.27 -12.13
CA PHE A 195 -9.61 13.14 -13.31
C PHE A 195 -9.07 12.37 -14.53
N LEU A 196 -7.98 11.61 -14.33
CA LEU A 196 -7.36 10.82 -15.40
C LEU A 196 -8.37 9.84 -16.02
N ASN A 197 -9.11 9.08 -15.19
CA ASN A 197 -10.10 8.13 -15.70
C ASN A 197 -11.29 8.82 -16.38
N THR A 198 -11.72 9.98 -15.87
CA THR A 198 -12.85 10.73 -16.45
C THR A 198 -12.49 11.34 -17.82
N VAL A 199 -11.27 11.86 -17.97
CA VAL A 199 -10.82 12.37 -19.28
C VAL A 199 -10.51 11.22 -20.22
N HIS A 200 -9.95 10.12 -19.71
CA HIS A 200 -9.63 8.94 -20.52
C HIS A 200 -10.88 8.25 -21.10
N SER A 201 -12.03 8.33 -20.41
CA SER A 201 -13.29 7.79 -20.95
C SER A 201 -13.80 8.54 -22.18
N VAL A 202 -13.42 9.81 -22.34
CA VAL A 202 -13.75 10.65 -23.51
C VAL A 202 -12.63 10.62 -24.55
N VAL A 203 -11.38 10.67 -24.10
CA VAL A 203 -10.18 10.66 -24.94
C VAL A 203 -9.33 9.45 -24.56
N PRO A 204 -9.47 8.30 -25.26
CA PRO A 204 -8.78 7.05 -24.92
C PRO A 204 -7.30 7.07 -25.34
N ASN A 205 -6.57 8.13 -24.96
CA ASN A 205 -5.14 8.29 -25.18
C ASN A 205 -4.51 8.93 -23.94
N TYR A 206 -3.79 8.12 -23.16
CA TYR A 206 -3.13 8.56 -21.93
C TYR A 206 -2.16 9.75 -22.14
N GLY A 207 -1.51 9.88 -23.30
CA GLY A 207 -0.62 11.01 -23.58
C GLY A 207 -1.38 12.33 -23.62
N LEU A 208 -2.53 12.37 -24.30
CA LEU A 208 -3.40 13.55 -24.33
C LEU A 208 -4.03 13.84 -22.97
N VAL A 209 -4.45 12.78 -22.26
CA VAL A 209 -5.01 12.90 -20.90
C VAL A 209 -4.02 13.58 -19.95
N ILE A 210 -2.73 13.21 -20.01
CA ILE A 210 -1.68 13.82 -19.19
C ILE A 210 -1.45 15.29 -19.57
N ILE A 211 -1.45 15.62 -20.86
CA ILE A 211 -1.32 17.01 -21.32
C ILE A 211 -2.49 17.86 -20.79
N ILE A 212 -3.72 17.35 -20.87
CA ILE A 212 -4.92 18.00 -20.35
C ILE A 212 -4.81 18.20 -18.84
N LEU A 213 -4.37 17.18 -18.09
CA LEU A 213 -4.13 17.29 -16.65
C LEU A 213 -3.11 18.39 -16.33
N ALA A 214 -2.00 18.46 -17.07
CA ALA A 214 -0.98 19.48 -16.87
C ALA A 214 -1.51 20.91 -17.10
N ILE A 215 -2.33 21.11 -18.14
CA ILE A 215 -3.00 22.39 -18.42
C ILE A 215 -4.00 22.74 -17.31
N PHE A 216 -4.81 21.76 -16.89
CA PHE A 216 -5.81 21.92 -15.84
C PHE A 216 -5.18 22.32 -14.49
N VAL A 217 -4.11 21.64 -14.09
CA VAL A 217 -3.34 21.98 -12.88
C VAL A 217 -2.78 23.40 -13.00
N ARG A 218 -2.17 23.77 -14.14
CA ARG A 218 -1.68 25.15 -14.35
C ARG A 218 -2.79 26.19 -14.24
N LEU A 219 -4.00 25.90 -14.71
CA LEU A 219 -5.13 26.81 -14.65
C LEU A 219 -5.62 27.02 -13.21
N ILE A 220 -5.77 25.94 -12.44
CA ILE A 220 -6.18 26.01 -11.02
C ILE A 220 -5.14 26.76 -10.18
N PHE A 221 -3.85 26.48 -10.39
CA PHE A 221 -2.77 27.10 -9.64
C PHE A 221 -2.32 28.45 -10.24
N HIS A 222 -2.92 28.91 -11.34
CA HIS A 222 -2.59 30.19 -11.95
C HIS A 222 -2.66 31.38 -10.98
N PRO A 223 -3.75 31.62 -10.22
CA PRO A 223 -3.80 32.74 -9.27
C PRO A 223 -2.74 32.62 -8.16
N LEU A 224 -2.43 31.39 -7.72
CA LEU A 224 -1.37 31.16 -6.74
C LEU A 224 0.01 31.48 -7.33
N ASN A 225 0.27 31.05 -8.56
CA ASN A 225 1.53 31.30 -9.27
C ASN A 225 1.75 32.80 -9.51
N VAL A 226 0.70 33.55 -9.87
CA VAL A 226 0.79 35.01 -10.03
C VAL A 226 1.14 35.68 -8.69
N LYS A 227 0.51 35.28 -7.58
CA LYS A 227 0.84 35.81 -6.25
C LYS A 227 2.26 35.45 -5.82
N ALA A 228 2.69 34.21 -6.07
CA ALA A 228 4.05 33.78 -5.79
C ALA A 228 5.07 34.60 -6.61
N LEU A 229 4.78 34.85 -7.89
CA LEU A 229 5.63 35.68 -8.76
C LEU A 229 5.69 37.14 -8.30
N GLN A 230 4.57 37.71 -7.85
CA GLN A 230 4.55 39.06 -7.29
C GLN A 230 5.41 39.15 -6.01
N SER A 231 5.32 38.17 -5.12
CA SER A 231 6.16 38.09 -3.92
C SER A 231 7.65 38.00 -4.27
N GLN A 232 8.01 37.15 -5.24
CA GLN A 232 9.38 37.01 -5.72
C GLN A 232 9.91 38.31 -6.33
N ARG A 233 9.11 39.04 -7.10
CA ARG A 233 9.49 40.34 -7.67
C ARG A 233 9.73 41.40 -6.60
N ARG A 234 8.91 41.44 -5.54
CA ARG A 234 9.12 42.35 -4.39
C ARG A 234 10.43 42.02 -3.66
N MET A 235 10.71 40.74 -3.47
CA MET A 235 11.95 40.28 -2.85
C MET A 235 13.19 40.58 -3.73
N GLN A 236 13.06 40.48 -5.05
CA GLN A 236 14.10 40.92 -5.99
C GLN A 236 14.36 42.42 -5.92
N ALA A 237 13.30 43.23 -5.73
CA ALA A 237 13.44 44.68 -5.56
C ALA A 237 14.11 45.06 -4.22
N LEU A 238 13.88 44.29 -3.15
CA LEU A 238 14.52 44.48 -1.84
C LEU A 238 15.96 43.94 -1.78
N LYS A 239 16.36 43.11 -2.73
CA LYS A 239 17.70 42.50 -2.79
C LYS A 239 18.87 43.50 -2.67
N PRO A 240 18.93 44.61 -3.42
CA PRO A 240 20.03 45.59 -3.27
C PRO A 240 20.09 46.23 -1.87
N GLU A 241 18.95 46.49 -1.22
CA GLU A 241 18.92 47.04 0.14
C GLU A 241 19.35 45.99 1.18
N LEU A 242 18.93 44.74 0.99
CA LEU A 242 19.38 43.60 1.78
C LEU A 242 20.89 43.39 1.65
N ASP A 243 21.45 43.50 0.45
CA ASP A 243 22.90 43.37 0.20
C ASP A 243 23.69 44.53 0.84
N ALA A 244 23.18 45.76 0.78
CA ALA A 244 23.76 46.91 1.46
C ALA A 244 23.71 46.76 3.00
N LEU A 245 22.60 46.26 3.55
CA LEU A 245 22.45 45.98 4.98
C LEU A 245 23.40 44.86 5.43
N ASN A 246 23.55 43.80 4.62
CA ASN A 246 24.46 42.70 4.86
C ASN A 246 25.93 43.15 4.86
N ALA A 247 26.31 44.07 3.96
CA ALA A 247 27.65 44.66 3.93
C ALA A 247 27.92 45.55 5.15
N LYS A 248 26.90 46.31 5.61
CA LYS A 248 27.03 47.25 6.75
C LYS A 248 27.08 46.58 8.12
N TYR A 249 26.44 45.41 8.28
CA TYR A 249 26.34 44.70 9.57
C TYR A 249 26.95 43.30 9.53
N LYS A 250 28.07 43.14 8.80
CA LYS A 250 28.77 41.86 8.59
C LYS A 250 29.21 41.17 9.89
N ASP A 251 29.55 41.96 10.92
CA ASP A 251 30.06 41.47 12.20
C ASP A 251 29.02 41.48 13.34
N LYS A 252 27.75 41.86 13.06
CA LYS A 252 26.68 41.97 14.07
C LYS A 252 25.40 41.24 13.63
N PRO A 253 25.34 39.90 13.76
CA PRO A 253 24.23 39.09 13.25
C PRO A 253 22.88 39.41 13.92
N GLU A 254 22.86 39.77 15.21
CA GLU A 254 21.62 40.09 15.93
C GLU A 254 20.95 41.37 15.41
N ILE A 255 21.73 42.41 15.11
CA ILE A 255 21.22 43.68 14.57
C ILE A 255 20.72 43.49 13.14
N ARG A 256 21.38 42.61 12.38
CA ARG A 256 21.03 42.28 10.98
C ARG A 256 19.66 41.60 10.89
N THR A 257 19.39 40.60 11.73
CA THR A 257 18.10 39.89 11.77
C THR A 257 16.97 40.83 12.17
N LYS A 258 17.22 41.76 13.11
CA LYS A 258 16.24 42.76 13.54
C LYS A 258 15.89 43.75 12.43
N LYS A 259 16.91 44.27 11.73
CA LYS A 259 16.74 45.18 10.59
C LYS A 259 16.08 44.52 9.37
N MET A 260 16.30 43.23 9.14
CA MET A 260 15.63 42.48 8.06
C MET A 260 14.12 42.28 8.32
N MET A 261 13.67 42.27 9.58
CA MET A 261 12.24 42.19 9.90
C MET A 261 11.51 43.54 9.83
N GLU A 262 12.25 44.65 9.83
CA GLU A 262 11.72 46.02 9.74
C GLU A 262 11.48 46.48 8.27
N LEU A 263 11.95 45.71 7.29
CA LEU A 263 11.81 45.91 5.84
C LEU A 263 10.68 45.04 5.26
#